data_AF-A0A971HZ97-F1
#
_entry.id   AF-A0A971HZ97-F1
#
_cell.length_a   1.000
_cell.length_b   1.000
_cell.length_c   1.000
_cell.angle_alpha   90.00
_cell.angle_beta   90.00
_cell.angle_gamma   90.00
#
_symmetry.space_group_name_H-M   'P 1'
#
loop_
_entity.id
_entity.type
_entity.pdbx_description
1 polymer ?
#
loop_
_entity_poly.entity_id
_entity_poly.type
_entity_poly.pdbx_seq_one_letter_code
_entity_poly.pdbx_strand_id
1 'polypeptide(L)'
;MQFIEDANKKALEIIQNAQPTLVGMGVARDTIPGMHDKLVLHAGPPITWEKMSGPLRGAVIGGLIYQGLASNPEEAEKLAASGEIEYAPCHEHNAVGPMAGVVTASMPVFIIENKSQGNFAYC
;
A
#
# COMPACT_ATOMS: atom_id res chain seq x y z
N MET A 1 1.10 7.76 35.42
CA MET A 1 2.25 7.60 34.51
C MET A 1 2.63 6.13 34.32
N GLN A 2 2.62 5.28 35.36
CA GLN A 2 2.95 3.85 35.26
C GLN A 2 2.33 3.13 34.05
N PHE A 3 1.02 3.26 33.82
CA PHE A 3 0.36 2.66 32.65
C PHE A 3 1.02 3.03 31.31
N ILE A 4 1.39 4.30 31.13
CA ILE A 4 2.03 4.79 29.91
C ILE A 4 3.43 4.18 29.79
N GLU A 5 4.18 4.12 30.88
CA GLU A 5 5.52 3.53 30.91
C GLU A 5 5.49 2.03 30.57
N ASP A 6 4.54 1.29 31.16
CA ASP A 6 4.36 -0.14 30.90
C ASP A 6 3.94 -0.40 29.44
N ALA A 7 3.02 0.41 28.90
CA ALA A 7 2.60 0.32 27.51
C ALA A 7 3.75 0.64 26.54
N ASN A 8 4.54 1.69 26.82
CA ASN A 8 5.70 2.05 26.01
C ASN A 8 6.78 0.98 26.05
N LYS A 9 7.06 0.42 27.22
CA LYS A 9 8.00 -0.69 27.38
C LYS A 9 7.55 -1.88 26.55
N LYS A 10 6.26 -2.25 26.61
CA LYS A 10 5.72 -3.35 25.82
C LYS A 10 5.82 -3.09 24.30
N ALA A 11 5.49 -1.88 23.86
CA ALA A 11 5.59 -1.51 22.44
C ALA A 11 7.04 -1.58 21.92
N LEU A 12 8.00 -1.05 22.70
CA LEU A 12 9.42 -1.13 22.36
C LEU A 12 9.93 -2.57 22.33
N GLU A 13 9.54 -3.40 23.30
CA GLU A 13 9.89 -4.82 23.31
C GLU A 13 9.39 -5.54 22.05
N ILE A 14 8.17 -5.25 21.59
CA ILE A 14 7.62 -5.84 20.35
C ILE A 14 8.46 -5.41 19.13
N ILE A 15 8.79 -4.12 19.02
CA ILE A 15 9.55 -3.57 17.89
C ILE A 15 10.99 -4.11 17.88
N GLN A 16 11.67 -4.10 19.03
CA GLN A 16 13.08 -4.51 19.14
C GLN A 16 13.27 -6.01 18.95
N ASN A 17 12.29 -6.83 19.33
CA ASN A 17 12.32 -8.29 19.13
C ASN A 17 11.69 -8.74 17.80
N ALA A 18 11.33 -7.81 16.91
CA ALA A 18 10.83 -8.17 15.59
C ALA A 18 11.88 -8.94 14.79
N GLN A 19 11.45 -9.97 14.07
CA GLN A 19 12.29 -10.78 13.18
C GLN A 19 11.72 -10.76 11.76
N PRO A 20 11.77 -9.60 11.07
CA PRO A 20 11.26 -9.47 9.71
C PRO A 20 12.09 -10.34 8.76
N THR A 21 11.43 -11.29 8.11
CA THR A 21 12.05 -12.23 7.19
C THR A 21 11.35 -12.13 5.84
N LEU A 22 12.11 -11.96 4.77
CA LEU A 22 11.60 -12.09 3.41
C LEU A 22 11.26 -13.57 3.16
N VAL A 23 9.98 -13.90 3.04
CA VAL A 23 9.51 -15.28 2.84
C VAL A 23 9.06 -15.56 1.41
N GLY A 24 8.92 -14.53 0.58
CA GLY A 24 8.61 -14.71 -0.83
C GLY A 24 8.27 -13.42 -1.56
N MET A 25 7.74 -13.60 -2.77
CA MET A 25 7.20 -12.55 -3.62
C MET A 25 5.88 -13.06 -4.20
N GLY A 26 4.87 -12.20 -4.25
CA GLY A 26 3.54 -12.53 -4.75
C GLY A 26 2.94 -11.39 -5.57
N VAL A 27 1.76 -11.60 -6.13
CA VAL A 27 0.99 -10.56 -6.81
C VAL A 27 0.16 -9.82 -5.77
N ALA A 28 0.13 -8.48 -5.81
CA ALA A 28 -0.54 -7.64 -4.82
C ALA A 28 -1.98 -8.06 -4.57
N ARG A 29 -2.76 -8.33 -5.63
CA ARG A 29 -4.15 -8.80 -5.55
C ARG A 29 -4.34 -10.04 -4.68
N ASP A 30 -3.42 -11.00 -4.79
CA ASP A 30 -3.55 -12.30 -4.15
C ASP A 30 -2.90 -12.33 -2.76
N THR A 31 -2.14 -11.28 -2.43
CA THR A 31 -1.20 -11.27 -1.30
C THR A 31 -1.52 -10.19 -0.25
N ILE A 32 -1.92 -8.99 -0.69
CA ILE A 32 -2.23 -7.87 0.20
C ILE A 32 -3.70 -7.99 0.66
N PRO A 33 -3.98 -7.95 1.98
CA PRO A 33 -5.34 -8.02 2.50
C PRO A 33 -6.24 -6.93 1.92
N GLY A 34 -7.38 -7.34 1.36
CA GLY A 34 -8.38 -6.42 0.82
C GLY A 34 -8.03 -5.82 -0.55
N MET A 35 -6.93 -6.22 -1.19
CA MET A 35 -6.58 -5.74 -2.53
C MET A 35 -7.55 -6.28 -3.60
N HIS A 36 -7.92 -5.43 -4.56
CA HIS A 36 -8.73 -5.81 -5.72
C HIS A 36 -8.40 -4.93 -6.94
N ASP A 37 -8.93 -5.29 -8.11
CA ASP A 37 -8.56 -4.70 -9.41
C ASP A 37 -8.85 -3.19 -9.53
N LYS A 38 -9.75 -2.66 -8.69
CA LYS A 38 -10.14 -1.24 -8.66
C LYS A 38 -9.60 -0.49 -7.42
N LEU A 39 -8.73 -1.11 -6.63
CA LEU A 39 -8.03 -0.45 -5.52
C LEU A 39 -6.62 -0.06 -5.95
N VAL A 40 -6.27 1.20 -5.71
CA VAL A 40 -4.91 1.72 -5.88
C VAL A 40 -4.41 2.17 -4.52
N LEU A 41 -3.37 1.51 -4.03
CA LEU A 41 -2.72 1.93 -2.79
C LEU A 41 -1.71 3.05 -3.06
N HIS A 42 -1.46 3.90 -2.08
CA HIS A 42 -0.46 4.97 -2.18
C HIS A 42 0.31 5.23 -0.87
N ALA A 43 1.42 5.95 -0.96
CA ALA A 43 2.17 6.41 0.21
C ALA A 43 1.43 7.56 0.94
N GLY A 44 1.76 7.75 2.23
CA GLY A 44 1.19 8.83 3.04
C GLY A 44 -0.25 8.59 3.51
N PRO A 45 -0.86 9.54 4.24
CA PRO A 45 -2.21 9.42 4.82
C PRO A 45 -3.32 9.48 3.75
N PRO A 46 -4.59 9.18 4.10
CA PRO A 46 -5.70 9.22 3.16
C PRO A 46 -5.79 10.52 2.37
N ILE A 47 -5.91 10.42 1.05
CA ILE A 47 -5.99 11.57 0.15
C ILE A 47 -6.91 11.26 -1.04
N THR A 48 -7.73 12.22 -1.43
CA THR A 48 -8.58 12.09 -2.62
C THR A 48 -7.80 12.44 -3.88
N TRP A 49 -8.25 11.93 -5.03
CA TRP A 49 -7.64 12.19 -6.34
C TRP A 49 -7.39 13.68 -6.61
N GLU A 50 -8.34 14.54 -6.27
CA GLU A 50 -8.30 15.99 -6.50
C GLU A 50 -7.19 16.67 -5.71
N LYS A 51 -6.75 16.06 -4.60
CA LYS A 51 -5.70 16.57 -3.73
C LYS A 51 -4.33 15.92 -3.97
N MET A 52 -4.27 14.84 -4.75
CA MET A 52 -3.00 14.20 -5.12
C MET A 52 -2.09 15.17 -5.87
N SER A 53 -0.80 15.12 -5.56
CA SER A 53 0.23 15.89 -6.27
C SER A 53 0.41 15.37 -7.70
N GLY A 54 0.98 16.19 -8.59
CA GLY A 54 1.27 15.80 -9.97
C GLY A 54 2.04 14.48 -10.10
N PRO A 55 3.13 14.25 -9.33
CA PRO A 55 3.85 12.97 -9.35
C PRO A 55 3.01 11.77 -8.91
N LEU A 56 2.18 11.92 -7.87
CA LEU A 56 1.30 10.83 -7.43
C LEU A 56 0.24 10.52 -8.49
N ARG A 57 -0.38 11.56 -9.07
CA ARG A 57 -1.33 11.38 -10.18
C ARG A 57 -0.70 10.68 -11.38
N GLY A 58 0.51 11.08 -11.76
CA GLY A 58 1.26 10.43 -12.84
C GLY A 58 1.52 8.95 -12.57
N ALA A 59 1.86 8.60 -11.31
CA ALA A 59 2.06 7.21 -10.92
C ALA A 59 0.75 6.40 -10.96
N VAL A 60 -0.37 6.97 -10.50
CA VAL A 60 -1.70 6.33 -10.61
C VAL A 60 -2.08 6.12 -12.08
N ILE A 61 -1.92 7.13 -12.93
CA ILE A 61 -2.19 7.04 -14.38
C ILE A 61 -1.37 5.90 -14.99
N GLY A 62 -0.07 5.86 -14.72
CA GLY A 62 0.79 4.76 -15.18
C GLY A 62 0.34 3.40 -14.64
N GLY A 63 -0.08 3.34 -13.38
CA GLY A 63 -0.64 2.14 -12.75
C GLY A 63 -1.91 1.64 -13.44
N LEU A 64 -2.86 2.52 -13.74
CA LEU A 64 -4.11 2.16 -14.41
C LEU A 64 -3.87 1.64 -15.84
N ILE A 65 -2.94 2.26 -16.57
CA ILE A 65 -2.52 1.78 -17.90
C ILE A 65 -1.83 0.42 -17.77
N TYR A 66 -0.95 0.25 -16.78
CA TYR A 66 -0.28 -1.04 -16.51
C TYR A 66 -1.29 -2.17 -16.19
N GLN A 67 -2.38 -1.86 -15.50
CA GLN A 67 -3.48 -2.80 -15.25
C GLN A 67 -4.38 -3.04 -16.49
N GLY A 68 -4.17 -2.32 -17.59
CA GLY A 68 -5.02 -2.40 -18.79
C GLY A 68 -6.42 -1.78 -18.60
N LEU A 69 -6.60 -0.94 -17.58
CA LEU A 69 -7.87 -0.26 -17.30
C LEU A 69 -8.08 0.99 -18.16
N ALA A 70 -7.01 1.49 -18.78
CA ALA A 70 -7.02 2.62 -19.70
C ALA A 70 -5.94 2.44 -20.78
N SER A 71 -6.18 2.95 -21.98
CA SER A 71 -5.26 2.79 -23.11
C SER A 71 -4.25 3.93 -23.23
N ASN A 72 -4.52 5.06 -22.58
CA ASN A 72 -3.72 6.28 -22.65
C ASN A 72 -3.88 7.13 -21.38
N PRO A 73 -3.00 8.14 -21.16
CA PRO A 73 -3.07 9.01 -19.98
C PRO A 73 -4.41 9.74 -19.81
N GLU A 74 -5.03 10.20 -20.90
CA GLU A 74 -6.29 10.94 -20.85
C GLU A 74 -7.47 10.06 -20.38
N GLU A 75 -7.53 8.82 -20.84
CA GLU A 75 -8.50 7.82 -20.36
C GLU A 75 -8.25 7.46 -18.90
N ALA A 76 -6.98 7.26 -18.52
CA ALA A 76 -6.60 6.91 -17.16
C ALA A 76 -6.94 8.03 -16.17
N GLU A 77 -6.70 9.29 -16.53
CA GLU A 77 -7.06 10.44 -15.69
C GLU A 77 -8.58 10.58 -15.52
N LYS A 78 -9.36 10.35 -16.59
CA LYS A 78 -10.83 10.34 -16.51
C LYS A 78 -11.33 9.22 -15.60
N LEU A 79 -10.77 8.01 -15.75
CA LEU A 79 -11.12 6.88 -14.89
C LEU A 79 -10.73 7.14 -13.44
N ALA A 80 -9.53 7.67 -13.20
CA ALA A 80 -9.04 8.03 -11.87
C ALA A 80 -9.95 9.05 -11.16
N ALA A 81 -10.53 9.98 -11.92
CA ALA A 81 -11.45 11.01 -11.43
C ALA A 81 -12.94 10.58 -11.40
N SER A 82 -13.27 9.40 -11.91
CA SER A 82 -14.68 8.96 -12.11
C SER A 82 -15.40 8.55 -10.83
N GLY A 83 -14.65 8.27 -9.76
CA GLY A 83 -15.16 7.62 -8.56
C GLY A 83 -15.24 6.09 -8.64
N GLU A 84 -14.82 5.48 -9.76
CA GLU A 84 -14.74 4.02 -9.89
C GLU A 84 -13.47 3.41 -9.29
N ILE A 85 -12.41 4.21 -9.09
CA ILE A 85 -11.16 3.78 -8.48
C ILE A 85 -11.16 4.15 -7.00
N GLU A 86 -10.92 3.15 -6.17
CA GLU A 86 -10.72 3.31 -4.74
C GLU A 86 -9.26 3.64 -4.46
N TYR A 87 -9.02 4.56 -3.53
CA TYR A 87 -7.69 4.96 -3.09
C TYR A 87 -7.56 4.73 -1.60
N ALA A 88 -6.52 4.02 -1.19
CA ALA A 88 -6.23 3.81 0.22
C ALA A 88 -4.73 3.92 0.50
N PRO A 89 -4.33 4.37 1.69
CA PRO A 89 -2.94 4.30 2.09
C PRO A 89 -2.42 2.87 2.19
N CYS A 90 -1.18 2.63 1.78
CA CYS A 90 -0.56 1.32 1.96
C CYS A 90 -0.60 0.83 3.43
N HIS A 91 -0.45 1.75 4.39
CA HIS A 91 -0.37 1.40 5.83
C HIS A 91 -1.70 0.96 6.44
N GLU A 92 -2.83 1.14 5.75
CA GLU A 92 -4.12 0.54 6.13
C GLU A 92 -4.26 -0.92 5.65
N HIS A 93 -3.33 -1.38 4.80
CA HIS A 93 -3.31 -2.71 4.19
C HIS A 93 -2.03 -3.51 4.52
N ASN A 94 -1.37 -3.18 5.63
CA ASN A 94 -0.07 -3.75 6.03
C ASN A 94 1.03 -3.60 4.96
N ALA A 95 0.92 -2.62 4.08
CA ALA A 95 1.88 -2.36 3.02
C ALA A 95 2.62 -1.05 3.24
N VAL A 96 3.75 -0.89 2.56
CA VAL A 96 4.48 0.38 2.46
C VAL A 96 4.94 0.59 1.02
N GLY A 97 4.87 1.84 0.54
CA GLY A 97 5.30 2.20 -0.80
C GLY A 97 6.30 3.37 -0.77
N PRO A 98 7.47 3.26 -1.41
CA PRO A 98 8.42 4.36 -1.47
C PRO A 98 7.95 5.48 -2.41
N MET A 99 8.29 6.73 -2.09
CA MET A 99 7.97 7.91 -2.91
C MET A 99 6.46 8.12 -3.10
N ALA A 100 5.94 8.00 -4.33
CA ALA A 100 4.49 8.01 -4.58
C ALA A 100 3.80 6.76 -3.98
N GLY A 101 4.54 5.66 -3.88
CA GLY A 101 4.09 4.42 -3.25
C GLY A 101 2.88 3.78 -3.92
N VAL A 102 2.68 4.00 -5.21
CA VAL A 102 1.54 3.43 -5.94
C VAL A 102 1.69 1.92 -6.06
N VAL A 103 0.69 1.19 -5.57
CA VAL A 103 0.57 -0.27 -5.74
C VAL A 103 -0.77 -0.58 -6.40
N THR A 104 -0.73 -1.37 -7.48
CA THR A 104 -1.91 -1.80 -8.24
C THR A 104 -1.98 -3.33 -8.29
N ALA A 105 -3.16 -3.89 -8.54
CA ALA A 105 -3.49 -5.29 -8.31
C ALA A 105 -2.49 -6.32 -8.90
N SER A 106 -2.00 -6.09 -10.11
CA SER A 106 -1.06 -7.01 -10.80
C SER A 106 0.42 -6.77 -10.46
N MET A 107 0.77 -5.76 -9.65
CA MET A 107 2.18 -5.51 -9.31
C MET A 107 2.74 -6.61 -8.39
N PRO A 108 4.00 -7.03 -8.59
CA PRO A 108 4.67 -7.92 -7.66
C PRO A 108 5.01 -7.18 -6.36
N VAL A 109 4.87 -7.88 -5.23
CA VAL A 109 5.19 -7.37 -3.89
C VAL A 109 5.99 -8.41 -3.12
N PHE A 110 6.91 -7.95 -2.28
CA PHE A 110 7.57 -8.81 -1.32
C PHE A 110 6.63 -9.18 -0.18
N ILE A 111 6.78 -10.41 0.32
CA ILE A 111 6.05 -10.92 1.48
C ILE A 111 7.05 -11.01 2.62
N ILE A 112 6.84 -10.16 3.63
CA ILE A 112 7.69 -10.10 4.81
C ILE A 112 6.89 -10.61 6.00
N GLU A 113 7.36 -11.68 6.63
CA GLU A 113 6.78 -12.21 7.86
C GLU A 113 7.63 -11.75 9.05
N ASN A 114 6.99 -11.21 10.09
CA ASN A 114 7.62 -11.04 11.38
C ASN A 114 7.53 -12.34 12.18
N LYS A 115 8.54 -13.20 12.10
CA LYS A 115 8.51 -14.55 12.71
C LYS A 115 8.30 -14.56 14.23
N SER A 116 8.58 -13.46 14.92
CA SER A 116 8.37 -13.37 16.37
C SER A 116 6.94 -13.04 16.79
N GLN A 117 6.11 -12.51 15.87
CA GLN A 117 4.71 -12.12 16.16
C GLN A 117 3.69 -12.68 15.16
N GLY A 118 4.13 -13.24 14.02
CA GLY A 118 3.28 -13.84 12.99
C GLY A 118 2.54 -12.85 12.08
N ASN A 119 2.80 -11.54 12.22
CA ASN A 119 2.20 -10.53 11.34
C ASN A 119 2.99 -10.38 10.03
N PHE A 120 2.32 -9.91 8.98
CA PHE A 120 2.91 -9.73 7.65
C PHE A 120 3.00 -8.25 7.26
N ALA A 121 3.94 -7.95 6.36
CA ALA A 121 4.04 -6.67 5.67
C ALA A 121 4.40 -6.86 4.19
N TYR A 122 4.04 -5.88 3.36
CA TYR A 122 4.19 -5.94 1.90
C TYR A 122 4.83 -4.66 1.33
N CYS A 123 5.68 -4.78 0.32
CA CYS A 123 6.27 -3.63 -0.38
C CYS A 123 6.72 -3.97 -1.80
#